data_AF-A0A3M1D596-F1
#
_entry.id   AF-A0A3M1D596-F1
#
_cell.length_a   1.000
_cell.length_b   1.000
_cell.length_c   1.000
_cell.angle_alpha   90.00
_cell.angle_beta   90.00
_cell.angle_gamma   90.00
#
_symmetry.space_group_name_H-M   'P 1'
#
loop_
_entity.id
_entity.type
_entity.pdbx_description
1 polymer ?
#
loop_
_entity_poly.entity_id
_entity_poly.type
_entity_poly.pdbx_seq_one_letter_code
_entity_poly.pdbx_strand_id
1 'polypeptide(L)' 'TMEVPSPIIDSATSMEEMEKALIERVLKETGGNRRETARRLGIGERTLYRKLNKYNLS' A
#
# COMPACT_ATOMS: atom_id res chain seq x y z
N THR A 1 5.94 -15.06 34.43
CA THR A 1 6.47 -14.31 33.27
C THR A 1 5.57 -14.58 32.10
N MET A 2 4.81 -13.59 31.64
CA MET A 2 4.03 -13.74 30.41
C MET A 2 4.98 -13.43 29.24
N GLU A 3 5.36 -14.46 28.49
CA GLU A 3 5.91 -14.26 27.15
C GLU A 3 4.80 -13.61 26.31
N VAL A 4 4.95 -12.32 26.01
CA VAL A 4 4.17 -11.70 24.95
C VAL A 4 4.63 -12.34 23.64
N PRO A 5 3.74 -13.02 22.88
CA PRO A 5 4.13 -13.56 21.59
C PRO A 5 4.52 -12.37 20.71
N SER A 6 5.80 -12.28 20.37
CA SER A 6 6.30 -11.34 19.38
C SER A 6 5.47 -11.53 18.12
N PRO A 7 4.85 -10.47 17.56
CA PRO A 7 4.15 -10.62 16.30
C PRO A 7 5.16 -11.16 15.28
N ILE A 8 4.88 -12.34 14.72
CA ILE A 8 5.63 -12.88 13.60
C ILE A 8 5.29 -11.97 12.42
N ILE A 9 6.00 -10.85 12.32
CA ILE A 9 5.96 -9.98 11.17
C ILE A 9 6.81 -10.69 10.13
N ASP A 10 6.18 -11.56 9.34
CA ASP A 10 6.81 -12.05 8.13
C ASP A 10 7.19 -10.82 7.29
N SER A 11 8.47 -10.73 6.89
CA SER A 11 9.02 -9.58 6.17
C SER A 11 8.23 -9.25 4.89
N ALA A 12 7.66 -10.27 4.25
CA ALA A 12 6.75 -10.11 3.12
C ALA A 12 5.48 -9.33 3.50
N THR A 13 4.86 -9.63 4.64
CA THR A 13 3.68 -8.93 5.16
C THR A 13 3.99 -7.47 5.47
N SER A 14 5.14 -7.20 6.10
CA SER A 14 5.61 -5.85 6.39
C SER A 14 5.77 -4.98 5.14
N MET A 15 6.35 -5.54 4.08
CA MET A 15 6.52 -4.83 2.81
C MET A 15 5.17 -4.54 2.13
N GLU A 16 4.23 -5.47 2.20
CA GLU A 16 2.88 -5.25 1.65
C GLU A 16 2.10 -4.18 2.42
N GLU A 17 2.22 -4.15 3.74
CA GLU A 17 1.59 -3.13 4.59
C GLU A 17 2.19 -1.74 4.34
N MET A 18 3.52 -1.63 4.27
CA MET A 18 4.19 -0.38 3.92
C MET A 18 3.79 0.11 2.54
N GLU A 19 3.73 -0.78 1.55
CA GLU A 19 3.27 -0.44 0.20
C GLU A 19 1.82 0.04 0.21
N LYS A 20 0.92 -0.67 0.91
CA LYS A 20 -0.48 -0.27 1.04
C LYS A 20 -0.60 1.12 1.66
N ALA A 21 0.10 1.37 2.77
CA ALA A 21 0.07 2.66 3.46
C ALA A 21 0.59 3.79 2.57
N LEU A 22 1.63 3.55 1.77
CA LEU A 22 2.16 4.52 0.83
C LEU A 22 1.15 4.85 -0.27
N ILE A 23 0.50 3.83 -0.86
CA ILE A 23 -0.52 4.02 -1.90
C ILE A 23 -1.72 4.81 -1.35
N GLU A 24 -2.22 4.46 -0.16
CA GLU A 24 -3.32 5.18 0.49
C GLU A 24 -2.98 6.64 0.75
N ARG A 25 -1.77 6.92 1.26
CA ARG A 25 -1.31 8.28 1.53
C ARG A 25 -1.29 9.11 0.25
N VAL A 26 -0.67 8.60 -0.81
CA VAL A 26 -0.56 9.35 -2.07
C VAL A 26 -1.94 9.54 -2.71
N LEU A 27 -2.83 8.53 -2.66
CA LEU A 27 -4.22 8.69 -3.10
C LEU A 27 -4.94 9.84 -2.37
N LYS A 28 -4.77 9.95 -1.04
CA LYS A 28 -5.36 11.05 -0.27
C LYS A 28 -4.77 12.39 -0.68
N GLU A 29 -3.44 12.48 -0.82
CA GLU A 29 -2.74 13.70 -1.23
C GLU A 29 -3.12 14.17 -2.65
N THR A 30 -3.51 13.26 -3.53
CA THR A 30 -3.93 13.58 -4.92
C THR A 30 -5.44 13.71 -5.08
N GLY A 31 -6.22 13.59 -4.00
CA GLY A 31 -7.69 13.62 -4.05
C GLY A 31 -8.30 12.46 -4.85
N GLY A 32 -7.65 11.30 -4.86
CA GLY A 32 -8.08 10.11 -5.59
C GLY A 32 -7.71 10.08 -7.08
N ASN A 33 -6.93 11.04 -7.56
CA ASN A 33 -6.47 11.05 -8.96
C ASN A 33 -5.46 9.91 -9.21
N ARG A 34 -5.94 8.80 -9.76
CA ARG A 34 -5.16 7.58 -9.99
C ARG A 34 -3.96 7.79 -10.90
N ARG A 35 -4.08 8.60 -11.95
CA ARG A 35 -2.98 8.89 -12.87
C ARG A 35 -1.87 9.68 -12.17
N GLU A 36 -2.23 10.70 -11.39
CA GLU A 36 -1.28 11.47 -10.59
C GLU A 36 -0.63 10.61 -9.50
N THR A 37 -1.41 9.76 -8.84
CA THR A 37 -0.90 8.80 -7.84
C THR A 37 0.13 7.86 -8.46
N ALA A 38 -0.17 7.26 -9.61
CA ALA A 38 0.76 6.37 -10.32
C ALA A 38 2.06 7.10 -10.68
N ARG A 39 1.95 8.35 -11.17
CA ARG A 39 3.10 9.21 -11.47
C ARG A 39 3.97 9.47 -10.23
N ARG A 40 3.36 9.86 -9.11
CA ARG A 40 4.09 10.14 -7.85
C ARG A 40 4.75 8.91 -7.25
N LEU A 41 4.14 7.74 -7.41
CA LEU A 41 4.68 6.46 -6.95
C LEU A 41 5.73 5.87 -7.93
N GLY A 42 5.91 6.45 -9.12
CA GLY A 42 6.84 5.94 -10.13
C GLY A 42 6.42 4.61 -10.74
N ILE A 43 5.11 4.30 -10.76
CA ILE A 43 4.56 3.05 -11.30
C ILE A 43 3.59 3.32 -12.45
N GLY A 44 3.36 2.32 -13.31
CA GLY A 44 2.32 2.40 -14.34
C GLY A 44 0.90 2.35 -13.75
N GLU A 45 -0.07 2.99 -14.41
CA GLU A 45 -1.48 3.02 -13.98
C GLU A 45 -2.08 1.61 -13.83
N ARG A 46 -1.71 0.66 -14.73
CA ARG A 46 -2.14 -0.75 -14.63
C ARG A 46 -1.61 -1.42 -13.34
N THR A 47 -0.39 -1.10 -12.95
CA THR A 47 0.22 -1.61 -11.71
C THR A 47 -0.49 -1.04 -10.49
N LEU A 48 -0.75 0.28 -10.50
CA LEU A 48 -1.54 0.92 -9.44
C LEU A 48 -2.91 0.25 -9.33
N TYR A 49 -3.65 0.13 -10.44
CA TYR A 49 -4.98 -0.49 -10.46
C TYR A 49 -4.99 -1.91 -9.85
N ARG A 50 -4.03 -2.76 -10.22
CA ARG A 50 -3.89 -4.10 -9.63
C ARG A 50 -3.67 -4.04 -8.12
N LYS A 51 -2.86 -3.09 -7.63
CA LYS A 51 -2.61 -2.91 -6.20
C LYS A 51 -3.83 -2.36 -5.46
N LEU A 52 -4.57 -1.41 -6.06
CA LEU A 52 -5.82 -0.93 -5.48
C LEU A 52 -6.83 -2.06 -5.28
N ASN A 53 -6.98 -2.93 -6.27
CA ASN A 53 -7.85 -4.10 -6.15
C ASN A 53 -7.33 -5.08 -5.10
N LYS A 54 -6.02 -5.37 -5.09
CA LYS A 54 -5.38 -6.26 -4.10
C LYS A 54 -5.62 -5.78 -2.66
N TYR A 55 -5.59 -4.47 -2.43
CA TYR A 55 -5.71 -3.87 -1.11
C TYR A 55 -7.12 -3.37 -0.77
N ASN A 56 -8.11 -3.63 -1.63
CA ASN A 56 -9.49 -3.17 -1.48
C ASN A 56 -9.62 -1.65 -1.28
N LEU A 57 -8.86 -0.89 -2.06
CA LEU A 57 -8.85 0.59 -2.07
C LEU A 57 -9.67 1.19 -3.23
N SER A 58 -10.29 0.35 -4.05
CA SER A 58 -11.16 0.72 -5.18
C SER A 58 -12.37 -0.19 -5.27
#